data_AF-A0A836BHL3-F1
#
_entry.id   AF-A0A836BHL3-F1
#
_cell.length_a   1.000
_cell.length_b   1.000
_cell.length_c   1.000
_cell.angle_alpha   90.00
_cell.angle_beta   90.00
_cell.angle_gamma   90.00
#
_symmetry.space_group_name_H-M   'P 1'
#
loop_
_entity.id
_entity.type
_entity.pdbx_description
1 polymer ?
#
loop_
_entity_poly.entity_id
_entity_poly.type
_entity_poly.pdbx_seq_one_letter_code
_entity_poly.pdbx_strand_id
1 'polypeptide(L)'
;MIGIDQFIPDSVGTYSKEFMADGPLWKVAGDYKILINYGGQKVETTFQFIGGSGIVTPPPPPPPVEPEPVEPEPVEPEPVEPEPVEPEPVEPEPIECGAGTVLKDGKCVAEERGGGCLIATATFGSELASQVQQLRELRDNTLLQTNSGSAFMTGFNQIYYSFSPTIADWERENPTFKEVVKITLTPLITSLSLLNYVDMDSEQEVLGYGIGMILLNIGMYFVAPALIIFKLTNRKHST
;
A
#
# COMPACT_ATOMS: atom_id res chain seq x y z
N MET A 1 -20.41 20.74 -11.54
CA MET A 1 -19.14 20.56 -12.26
C MET A 1 -18.38 19.45 -11.56
N ILE A 2 -17.80 18.51 -12.30
CA ILE A 2 -16.89 17.50 -11.77
C ILE A 2 -15.61 17.64 -12.57
N GLY A 3 -14.52 18.07 -11.92
CA GLY A 3 -13.18 18.11 -12.49
C GLY A 3 -12.36 16.98 -11.87
N ILE A 4 -11.64 16.23 -12.70
CA ILE A 4 -10.72 15.19 -12.24
C ILE A 4 -9.32 15.65 -12.67
N ASP A 5 -8.41 15.74 -11.72
CA ASP A 5 -7.02 16.11 -11.95
C ASP A 5 -6.10 15.26 -11.07
N GLN A 6 -4.90 14.97 -11.55
CA GLN A 6 -3.87 14.24 -10.79
C GLN A 6 -2.91 15.24 -10.16
N PHE A 7 -2.58 15.04 -8.89
CA PHE A 7 -1.74 15.96 -8.12
C PHE A 7 -0.50 15.24 -7.57
N ILE A 8 0.63 15.93 -7.68
CA ILE A 8 1.89 15.56 -7.03
C ILE A 8 2.02 16.50 -5.83
N PRO A 9 2.01 15.99 -4.57
CA PRO A 9 2.21 16.81 -3.39
C PRO A 9 3.58 17.49 -3.40
N ASP A 10 3.69 18.67 -2.77
CA ASP A 10 4.98 19.32 -2.56
C ASP A 10 5.86 18.55 -1.55
N SER A 11 7.08 19.03 -1.31
CA SER A 11 8.04 18.38 -0.41
C SER A 11 7.60 18.29 1.05
N VAL A 12 6.52 18.98 1.44
CA VAL A 12 5.91 18.94 2.78
C VAL A 12 4.54 18.24 2.79
N GLY A 13 4.14 17.61 1.67
CA GLY A 13 2.91 16.84 1.56
C GLY A 13 1.64 17.66 1.35
N THR A 14 1.78 18.96 1.04
CA THR A 14 0.66 19.86 0.77
C THR A 14 0.37 19.92 -0.73
N TYR A 15 -0.88 20.18 -1.10
CA TYR A 15 -1.30 20.40 -2.48
C TYR A 15 -2.34 21.53 -2.55
N SER A 16 -2.36 22.27 -3.65
CA SER A 16 -3.36 23.29 -3.94
C SER A 16 -3.76 23.24 -5.41
N LYS A 17 -5.05 23.39 -5.71
CA LYS A 17 -5.60 23.39 -7.07
C LYS A 17 -6.70 24.42 -7.21
N GLU A 18 -6.70 25.07 -8.36
CA GLU A 18 -7.74 26.01 -8.79
C GLU A 18 -8.48 25.40 -9.97
N PHE A 19 -9.81 25.37 -9.91
CA PHE A 19 -10.64 24.97 -11.03
C PHE A 19 -11.39 26.19 -11.56
N MET A 20 -11.35 26.41 -12.88
CA MET A 20 -12.23 27.39 -13.49
C MET A 20 -13.67 26.87 -13.42
N ALA A 21 -14.51 27.58 -12.70
CA ALA A 21 -15.93 27.32 -12.56
C ALA A 21 -16.67 27.64 -13.87
N ASP A 22 -16.63 26.74 -14.85
CA ASP A 22 -17.38 26.80 -16.11
C ASP A 22 -18.64 25.87 -16.14
N GLY A 23 -19.74 26.35 -16.72
CA GLY A 23 -20.98 25.60 -16.87
C GLY A 23 -22.24 26.34 -16.38
N PRO A 24 -23.43 25.79 -16.67
CA PRO A 24 -24.70 26.51 -16.53
C PRO A 24 -25.11 26.82 -15.08
N LEU A 25 -24.45 26.24 -14.08
CA LEU A 25 -24.82 26.29 -12.67
C LEU A 25 -24.20 27.48 -11.90
N TRP A 26 -23.18 28.14 -12.46
CA TRP A 26 -22.49 29.28 -11.85
C TRP A 26 -23.07 30.63 -12.32
N LYS A 27 -24.40 30.73 -12.38
CA LYS A 27 -25.13 31.91 -12.93
C LYS A 27 -26.05 32.58 -11.92
N VAL A 28 -26.22 31.99 -10.73
CA VAL A 28 -27.16 32.42 -9.69
C VAL A 28 -26.38 32.63 -8.40
N ALA A 29 -26.62 33.73 -7.71
CA ALA A 29 -25.99 33.98 -6.42
C ALA A 29 -26.66 33.14 -5.31
N GLY A 30 -25.89 32.63 -4.35
CA GLY A 30 -26.39 31.77 -3.28
C GLY A 30 -25.29 31.05 -2.49
N ASP A 31 -25.70 30.17 -1.58
CA ASP A 31 -24.79 29.35 -0.78
C ASP A 31 -24.51 28.02 -1.49
N TYR A 32 -23.22 27.72 -1.68
CA TYR A 32 -22.74 26.54 -2.39
C TYR A 32 -21.93 25.64 -1.45
N LYS A 33 -22.14 24.33 -1.57
CA LYS A 33 -21.41 23.30 -0.82
C LYS A 33 -20.37 22.61 -1.71
N ILE A 34 -19.15 22.52 -1.23
CA ILE A 34 -18.06 21.75 -1.82
C ILE A 34 -17.94 20.44 -1.05
N LEU A 35 -18.05 19.32 -1.75
CA LEU A 35 -17.83 17.98 -1.20
C LEU A 35 -16.53 17.42 -1.76
N ILE A 36 -15.61 17.06 -0.89
CA ILE A 36 -14.34 16.43 -1.22
C ILE A 36 -14.35 15.01 -0.67
N ASN A 37 -14.17 14.03 -1.55
CA ASN A 37 -14.06 12.62 -1.18
C ASN A 37 -12.65 12.13 -1.55
N TYR A 38 -11.92 11.58 -0.58
CA TYR A 38 -10.61 10.96 -0.81
C TYR A 38 -10.52 9.65 -0.02
N GLY A 39 -10.42 8.52 -0.74
CA GLY A 39 -10.54 7.20 -0.13
C GLY A 39 -11.86 7.05 0.63
N GLY A 40 -11.79 6.74 1.93
CA GLY A 40 -12.95 6.66 2.83
C GLY A 40 -13.33 7.99 3.52
N GLN A 41 -12.53 9.05 3.37
CA GLN A 41 -12.75 10.32 4.05
C GLN A 41 -13.62 11.26 3.21
N LYS A 42 -14.56 11.93 3.86
CA LYS A 42 -15.46 12.91 3.25
C LYS A 42 -15.37 14.24 4.01
N VAL A 43 -15.10 15.32 3.30
CA VAL A 43 -15.04 16.68 3.86
C VAL A 43 -16.03 17.56 3.12
N GLU A 44 -16.83 18.31 3.86
CA GLU A 44 -17.81 19.26 3.33
C GLU A 44 -17.49 20.67 3.82
N THR A 45 -17.49 21.64 2.92
CA THR A 45 -17.39 23.07 3.26
C THR A 45 -18.38 23.88 2.46
N THR A 46 -18.86 24.99 3.03
CA THR A 46 -19.85 25.88 2.41
C THR A 46 -19.23 27.24 2.15
N PHE A 47 -19.50 27.83 0.99
CA PHE A 47 -19.11 29.19 0.67
C PHE A 47 -20.24 29.92 -0.05
N GLN A 48 -20.26 31.24 0.06
CA GLN A 48 -21.26 32.08 -0.58
C GLN A 48 -20.74 32.62 -1.92
N PHE A 49 -21.51 32.41 -2.99
CA PHE A 49 -21.22 32.96 -4.31
C PHE A 49 -22.12 34.17 -4.57
N ILE A 50 -21.51 35.33 -4.81
CA ILE A 50 -22.20 36.61 -5.00
C ILE A 50 -22.28 37.05 -6.47
N GLY A 51 -21.88 36.21 -7.42
CA GLY A 51 -21.91 36.49 -8.86
C GLY A 51 -23.20 36.00 -9.54
N GLY A 52 -23.58 36.63 -10.67
CA GLY A 52 -24.72 36.21 -11.49
C GLY A 52 -26.01 37.02 -11.31
N SER A 53 -27.07 36.63 -12.02
CA SER A 53 -28.36 37.33 -12.03
C SER A 53 -29.26 36.71 -10.95
N GLY A 54 -29.02 37.07 -9.69
CA GLY A 54 -29.81 36.63 -8.55
C GLY A 54 -29.68 37.65 -7.43
N ILE A 55 -30.81 38.00 -6.80
CA ILE A 55 -30.83 38.95 -5.69
C ILE A 55 -30.39 38.19 -4.43
N VAL A 56 -29.18 38.49 -3.94
CA VAL A 56 -28.74 38.05 -2.61
C VAL A 56 -29.48 38.89 -1.58
N THR A 57 -30.38 38.27 -0.82
CA THR A 57 -30.89 38.90 0.40
C THR A 57 -29.84 38.68 1.50
N PRO A 58 -29.25 39.73 2.08
CA PRO A 58 -28.33 39.56 3.19
C PRO A 58 -29.09 38.93 4.37
N PRO A 59 -28.47 38.02 5.13
CA PRO A 59 -29.06 37.55 6.36
C PRO A 59 -29.31 38.74 7.31
N PRO A 60 -30.42 38.74 8.07
CA PRO A 60 -30.72 39.83 8.99
C PRO A 60 -29.58 39.97 10.02
N PRO A 61 -29.17 41.20 10.35
CA PRO A 61 -28.10 41.42 11.32
C PRO A 61 -28.51 40.82 12.69
N PRO A 62 -27.57 40.16 13.40
CA PRO A 62 -27.86 39.69 14.75
C PRO A 62 -28.23 40.89 15.64
N PRO A 63 -29.20 40.74 16.56
CA PRO A 63 -29.58 41.81 17.46
C PRO A 63 -28.39 42.23 18.34
N PRO A 64 -28.29 43.52 18.73
CA PRO A 64 -27.21 43.98 19.58
C PRO A 64 -27.32 43.28 20.94
N VAL A 65 -26.28 42.56 21.33
CA VAL A 65 -26.17 41.99 22.67
C VAL A 65 -25.64 43.09 23.59
N GLU A 66 -26.53 43.71 24.37
CA GLU A 66 -26.12 44.49 25.54
C GLU A 66 -25.61 43.51 26.62
N PRO A 67 -24.42 43.72 27.20
CA PRO A 67 -23.96 42.90 28.31
C PRO A 67 -24.72 43.29 29.58
N GLU A 68 -25.65 42.45 30.02
CA GLU A 68 -26.17 42.51 31.39
C GLU A 68 -25.08 42.08 32.39
N PRO A 69 -24.91 42.76 33.53
CA PRO A 69 -23.95 42.36 34.55
C PRO A 69 -24.46 41.11 35.26
N VAL A 70 -23.76 39.98 35.11
CA VAL A 70 -24.05 38.75 35.85
C VAL A 70 -23.36 38.81 37.21
N GLU A 71 -24.13 39.03 38.27
CA GLU A 71 -23.70 38.73 39.65
C GLU A 71 -23.67 37.20 39.83
N PRO A 72 -22.59 36.61 40.36
CA PRO A 72 -22.55 35.17 40.60
C PRO A 72 -23.35 34.79 41.85
N GLU A 73 -24.41 34.00 41.68
CA GLU A 73 -25.05 33.27 42.78
C GLU A 73 -24.20 32.06 43.20
N PRO A 74 -24.17 31.68 44.50
CA PRO A 74 -23.40 30.53 44.96
C PRO A 74 -24.14 29.23 44.69
N VAL A 75 -23.50 28.32 43.95
CA VAL A 75 -24.00 26.97 43.68
C VAL A 75 -23.54 26.02 44.78
N GLU A 76 -24.48 25.49 45.57
CA GLU A 76 -24.23 24.33 46.43
C GLU A 76 -24.22 23.03 45.60
N PRO A 77 -23.27 22.10 45.81
CA PRO A 77 -23.20 20.88 45.03
C PRO A 77 -24.20 19.83 45.54
N GLU A 78 -25.06 19.33 44.66
CA GLU A 78 -25.89 18.14 44.92
C GLU A 78 -25.06 16.84 44.82
N PRO A 79 -25.39 15.78 45.60
CA PRO A 79 -24.65 14.52 45.58
C PRO A 79 -25.04 13.68 44.36
N VAL A 80 -24.05 13.28 43.57
CA VAL A 80 -24.22 12.39 42.41
C VAL A 80 -24.06 10.94 42.85
N GLU A 81 -25.12 10.13 42.76
CA GLU A 81 -25.03 8.67 42.86
C GLU A 81 -24.44 8.09 41.56
N PRO A 82 -23.49 7.13 41.61
CA PRO A 82 -22.92 6.55 40.41
C PRO A 82 -23.85 5.52 39.77
N GLU A 83 -24.16 5.71 38.49
CA GLU A 83 -24.89 4.72 37.68
C GLU A 83 -24.01 3.48 37.38
N PRO A 84 -24.60 2.27 37.24
CA PRO A 84 -23.86 1.06 36.94
C PRO A 84 -23.43 1.03 35.47
N VAL A 85 -22.11 0.91 35.23
CA VAL A 85 -21.55 0.78 33.89
C VAL A 85 -21.73 -0.66 33.40
N GLU A 86 -22.63 -0.88 32.44
CA GLU A 86 -22.65 -2.12 31.65
C GLU A 86 -21.45 -2.15 30.70
N PRO A 87 -20.71 -3.27 30.59
CA PRO A 87 -19.60 -3.37 29.66
C PRO A 87 -20.12 -3.44 28.21
N GLU A 88 -19.67 -2.52 27.37
CA GLU A 88 -19.97 -2.52 25.94
C GLU A 88 -19.40 -3.79 25.24
N PRO A 89 -20.10 -4.37 24.25
CA PRO A 89 -19.59 -5.52 23.50
C PRO A 89 -18.39 -5.08 22.65
N VAL A 90 -17.23 -5.71 22.86
CA VAL A 90 -16.05 -5.51 22.00
C VAL A 90 -16.32 -6.20 20.65
N GLU A 91 -16.63 -5.41 19.62
CA GLU A 91 -16.62 -5.89 18.23
C GLU A 91 -15.19 -6.26 17.82
N PRO A 92 -14.96 -7.44 17.20
CA PRO A 92 -13.63 -7.81 16.73
C PRO A 92 -13.18 -6.88 15.60
N GLU A 93 -11.96 -6.35 15.72
CA GLU A 93 -11.34 -5.54 14.67
C GLU A 93 -11.37 -6.27 13.32
N PRO A 94 -11.72 -5.58 12.21
CA PRO A 94 -11.76 -6.20 10.89
C PRO A 94 -10.36 -6.68 10.51
N ILE A 95 -10.25 -7.94 10.08
CA ILE A 95 -9.00 -8.53 9.57
C ILE A 95 -8.61 -7.78 8.29
N GLU A 96 -7.68 -6.85 8.38
CA GLU A 96 -7.11 -6.16 7.21
C GLU A 96 -6.03 -7.04 6.57
N CYS A 97 -6.35 -7.62 5.42
CA CYS A 97 -5.35 -8.28 4.59
C CYS A 97 -4.38 -7.24 4.00
N GLY A 98 -3.09 -7.54 4.06
CA GLY A 98 -2.09 -6.58 3.57
C GLY A 98 -2.03 -6.49 2.04
N ALA A 99 -1.20 -5.58 1.54
CA ALA A 99 -1.11 -5.26 0.11
C ALA A 99 -0.94 -6.52 -0.76
N GLY A 100 -1.80 -6.66 -1.78
CA GLY A 100 -1.83 -7.77 -2.73
C GLY A 100 -2.67 -8.98 -2.30
N THR A 101 -3.29 -8.96 -1.11
CA THR A 101 -4.22 -10.01 -0.65
C THR A 101 -5.60 -9.45 -0.32
N VAL A 102 -6.62 -10.28 -0.54
CA VAL A 102 -8.02 -9.97 -0.24
C VAL A 102 -8.57 -10.97 0.77
N LEU A 103 -9.46 -10.51 1.65
CA LEU A 103 -10.13 -11.38 2.62
C LEU A 103 -11.21 -12.20 1.90
N LYS A 104 -11.00 -13.52 1.78
CA LYS A 104 -12.03 -14.49 1.35
C LYS A 104 -12.18 -15.55 2.44
N ASP A 105 -13.41 -15.78 2.89
CA ASP A 105 -13.75 -16.79 3.91
C ASP A 105 -12.93 -16.69 5.21
N GLY A 106 -12.62 -15.46 5.65
CA GLY A 106 -11.82 -15.22 6.86
C GLY A 106 -10.32 -15.51 6.69
N LYS A 107 -9.85 -15.73 5.46
CA LYS A 107 -8.44 -15.95 5.13
C LYS A 107 -7.96 -14.93 4.09
N CYS A 108 -6.75 -14.42 4.27
CA CYS A 108 -6.10 -13.60 3.26
C CYS A 108 -5.62 -14.50 2.11
N VAL A 109 -6.16 -14.25 0.92
CA VAL A 109 -5.80 -14.94 -0.32
C VAL A 109 -5.27 -13.96 -1.33
N ALA A 110 -4.44 -14.42 -2.27
CA ALA A 110 -3.94 -13.58 -3.35
C ALA A 110 -5.10 -12.97 -4.17
N GLU A 111 -4.99 -11.70 -4.54
CA GLU A 111 -5.99 -11.04 -5.40
C GLU A 111 -5.99 -11.63 -6.82
N GLU A 112 -7.16 -11.98 -7.35
CA GLU A 112 -7.29 -12.65 -8.67
C GLU A 112 -6.97 -11.72 -9.86
N ARG A 113 -6.96 -10.41 -9.67
CA ARG A 113 -6.74 -9.43 -10.75
C ARG A 113 -5.29 -9.04 -11.00
N GLY A 114 -4.35 -9.58 -10.23
CA GLY A 114 -2.94 -9.33 -10.44
C GLY A 114 -2.12 -10.32 -9.65
N GLY A 115 -1.61 -11.36 -10.32
CA GLY A 115 -0.56 -12.20 -9.78
C GLY A 115 0.67 -11.35 -9.45
N GLY A 116 0.68 -10.80 -8.24
CA GLY A 116 1.70 -9.92 -7.71
C GLY A 116 2.83 -10.70 -7.04
N CYS A 117 4.00 -10.09 -6.96
CA CYS A 117 5.11 -10.62 -6.18
C CYS A 117 4.86 -10.34 -4.69
N LEU A 118 3.93 -11.07 -4.05
CA LEU A 118 3.48 -10.84 -2.67
C LEU A 118 4.62 -10.79 -1.65
N ILE A 119 5.51 -11.78 -1.67
CA ILE A 119 6.67 -11.85 -0.79
C ILE A 119 7.56 -10.63 -1.02
N ALA A 120 7.97 -10.38 -2.26
CA ALA A 120 8.82 -9.23 -2.58
C ALA A 120 8.15 -7.88 -2.21
N THR A 121 6.84 -7.77 -2.38
CA THR A 121 6.06 -6.58 -2.01
C THR A 121 6.06 -6.37 -0.50
N ALA A 122 5.88 -7.43 0.29
CA ALA A 122 5.98 -7.37 1.75
C ALA A 122 7.42 -7.04 2.20
N THR A 123 8.42 -7.63 1.55
CA THR A 123 9.84 -7.40 1.82
C THR A 123 10.28 -5.96 1.54
N PHE A 124 9.94 -5.41 0.36
CA PHE A 124 10.38 -4.09 -0.11
C PHE A 124 9.38 -2.97 0.19
N GLY A 125 8.20 -3.31 0.70
CA GLY A 125 7.20 -2.39 1.24
C GLY A 125 6.26 -1.76 0.20
N SER A 126 6.48 -1.97 -1.09
CA SER A 126 5.60 -1.47 -2.13
C SER A 126 5.66 -2.33 -3.38
N GLU A 127 4.52 -2.46 -4.06
CA GLU A 127 4.49 -3.04 -5.40
C GLU A 127 5.28 -2.16 -6.39
N LEU A 128 5.38 -0.85 -6.16
CA LEU A 128 6.11 0.08 -7.02
C LEU A 128 7.61 0.17 -6.66
N ALA A 129 8.08 -0.60 -5.69
CA ALA A 129 9.50 -0.62 -5.35
C ALA A 129 10.33 -1.11 -6.55
N SER A 130 11.49 -0.50 -6.77
CA SER A 130 12.33 -0.76 -7.96
C SER A 130 12.73 -2.23 -8.09
N GLN A 131 12.97 -2.92 -6.98
CA GLN A 131 13.28 -4.34 -6.95
C GLN A 131 12.12 -5.20 -7.45
N VAL A 132 10.89 -4.84 -7.09
CA VAL A 132 9.69 -5.58 -7.50
C VAL A 132 9.35 -5.29 -8.96
N GLN A 133 9.55 -4.05 -9.39
CA GLN A 133 9.38 -3.66 -10.79
C GLN A 133 10.36 -4.37 -11.72
N GLN A 134 11.63 -4.52 -11.33
CA GLN A 134 12.60 -5.30 -12.08
C GLN A 134 12.16 -6.75 -12.29
N LEU A 135 11.57 -7.38 -11.27
CA LEU A 135 11.03 -8.74 -11.38
C LEU A 135 9.84 -8.80 -12.34
N ARG A 136 8.96 -7.79 -12.32
CA ARG A 136 7.83 -7.70 -13.25
C ARG A 136 8.31 -7.50 -14.69
N GLU A 137 9.26 -6.60 -14.92
CA GLU A 137 9.83 -6.34 -16.25
C GLU A 137 10.48 -7.59 -16.82
N LEU A 138 11.30 -8.29 -16.04
CA LEU A 138 11.92 -9.54 -16.49
C LEU A 138 10.87 -10.62 -16.80
N ARG A 139 9.84 -10.74 -15.96
CA ARG A 139 8.74 -11.68 -16.19
C ARG A 139 8.01 -11.35 -17.50
N ASP A 140 7.58 -10.11 -17.65
CA ASP A 140 6.66 -9.70 -18.71
C ASP A 140 7.36 -9.54 -20.07
N ASN A 141 8.58 -9.01 -20.06
CA ASN A 141 9.34 -8.70 -21.28
C ASN A 141 10.28 -9.82 -21.72
N THR A 142 10.68 -10.74 -20.83
CA THR A 142 11.62 -11.82 -21.17
C THR A 142 10.98 -13.20 -21.01
N LEU A 143 10.50 -13.55 -19.81
CA LEU A 143 10.04 -14.92 -19.55
C LEU A 143 8.73 -15.25 -20.29
N LEU A 144 7.73 -14.36 -20.22
CA LEU A 144 6.43 -14.59 -20.86
C LEU A 144 6.47 -14.46 -22.39
N GLN A 145 7.53 -13.90 -22.96
CA GLN A 145 7.73 -13.84 -24.42
C GLN A 145 8.22 -15.18 -25.01
N THR A 146 8.56 -16.17 -24.16
CA THR A 146 9.05 -17.48 -24.61
C THR A 146 8.12 -18.63 -24.19
N ASN A 147 8.13 -19.71 -24.97
CA ASN A 147 7.34 -20.91 -24.64
C ASN A 147 7.85 -21.59 -23.37
N SER A 148 9.17 -21.69 -23.21
CA SER A 148 9.80 -22.30 -22.04
C SER A 148 9.57 -21.47 -20.76
N GLY A 149 9.69 -20.14 -20.85
CA GLY A 149 9.47 -19.24 -19.72
C GLY A 149 8.01 -19.18 -19.26
N SER A 150 7.04 -19.16 -20.19
CA SER A 150 5.61 -19.19 -19.84
C SER A 150 5.19 -20.52 -19.18
N ALA A 151 5.71 -21.65 -19.65
CA ALA A 151 5.49 -22.96 -19.03
C ALA A 151 6.09 -23.01 -17.61
N PHE A 152 7.31 -22.52 -17.43
CA PHE A 152 7.94 -22.39 -16.11
C PHE A 152 7.10 -21.51 -15.17
N MET A 153 6.69 -20.32 -15.63
CA MET A 153 5.91 -19.38 -14.82
C MET A 153 4.55 -19.95 -14.42
N THR A 154 3.94 -20.78 -15.26
CA THR A 154 2.68 -21.46 -14.93
C THR A 154 2.86 -22.40 -13.72
N GLY A 155 3.88 -23.27 -13.76
CA GLY A 155 4.18 -24.18 -12.66
C GLY A 155 4.67 -23.45 -11.41
N PHE A 156 5.53 -22.44 -11.58
CA PHE A 156 6.01 -21.59 -10.49
C PHE A 156 4.85 -20.90 -9.78
N ASN A 157 3.94 -20.25 -10.52
CA ASN A 157 2.81 -19.51 -9.95
C ASN A 157 1.91 -20.42 -9.10
N GLN A 158 1.65 -21.65 -9.55
CA GLN A 158 0.83 -22.60 -8.81
C GLN A 158 1.40 -22.86 -7.40
N ILE A 159 2.71 -23.08 -7.31
CA ILE A 159 3.38 -23.33 -6.03
C ILE A 159 3.51 -22.01 -5.25
N TYR A 160 3.98 -20.94 -5.90
CA TYR A 160 4.20 -19.63 -5.31
C TYR A 160 2.96 -19.08 -4.61
N TYR A 161 1.80 -19.05 -5.28
CA TYR A 161 0.56 -18.53 -4.68
C TYR A 161 -0.06 -19.46 -3.63
N SER A 162 0.39 -20.71 -3.53
CA SER A 162 -0.11 -21.63 -2.49
C SER A 162 0.40 -21.29 -1.09
N PHE A 163 1.55 -20.63 -0.97
CA PHE A 163 2.18 -20.30 0.32
C PHE A 163 2.50 -18.81 0.50
N SER A 164 2.64 -18.05 -0.59
CA SER A 164 3.08 -16.65 -0.53
C SER A 164 2.17 -15.71 0.28
N PRO A 165 0.83 -15.86 0.34
CA PRO A 165 0.00 -15.01 1.20
C PRO A 165 0.42 -15.11 2.67
N THR A 166 0.54 -16.34 3.18
CA THR A 166 0.92 -16.60 4.58
C THR A 166 2.31 -16.03 4.91
N ILE A 167 3.28 -16.18 4.00
CA ILE A 167 4.63 -15.64 4.21
C ILE A 167 4.62 -14.11 4.20
N ALA A 168 3.90 -13.50 3.25
CA ALA A 168 3.78 -12.05 3.17
C ALA A 168 3.08 -11.46 4.41
N ASP A 169 2.10 -12.16 4.97
CA ASP A 169 1.46 -11.80 6.23
C ASP A 169 2.46 -11.85 7.39
N TRP A 170 3.25 -12.92 7.51
CA TRP A 170 4.31 -13.02 8.52
C TRP A 170 5.41 -11.95 8.39
N GLU A 171 5.77 -11.56 7.17
CA GLU A 171 6.72 -10.46 6.93
C GLU A 171 6.18 -9.12 7.45
N ARG A 172 4.86 -8.90 7.38
CA ARG A 172 4.24 -7.66 7.89
C ARG A 172 4.16 -7.65 9.41
N GLU A 173 3.93 -8.81 10.04
CA GLU A 173 3.87 -8.94 11.50
C GLU A 173 5.26 -8.92 12.16
N ASN A 174 6.31 -9.39 11.47
CA ASN A 174 7.63 -9.55 12.06
C ASN A 174 8.74 -8.82 11.26
N PRO A 175 9.19 -7.63 11.73
CA PRO A 175 10.25 -6.86 11.08
C PRO A 175 11.58 -7.60 10.94
N THR A 176 11.92 -8.49 11.90
CA THR A 176 13.15 -9.29 11.84
C THR A 176 13.05 -10.34 10.74
N PHE A 177 11.90 -11.03 10.64
CA PHE A 177 11.66 -11.99 9.58
C PHE A 177 11.72 -11.33 8.20
N LYS A 178 11.09 -10.16 8.05
CA LYS A 178 11.19 -9.33 6.84
C LYS A 178 12.63 -9.04 6.43
N GLU A 179 13.50 -8.66 7.37
CA GLU A 179 14.92 -8.39 7.04
C GLU A 179 15.68 -9.68 6.68
N VAL A 180 15.36 -10.82 7.28
CA VAL A 180 15.92 -12.12 6.85
C VAL A 180 15.49 -12.47 5.43
N VAL A 181 14.21 -12.29 5.10
CA VAL A 181 13.69 -12.50 3.74
C VAL A 181 14.37 -11.52 2.77
N LYS A 182 14.55 -10.26 3.15
CA LYS A 182 15.25 -9.24 2.36
C LYS A 182 16.70 -9.58 2.08
N ILE A 183 17.46 -10.00 3.09
CA ILE A 183 18.85 -10.45 2.93
C ILE A 183 18.91 -11.66 1.99
N THR A 184 17.92 -12.54 2.09
CA THR A 184 17.83 -13.74 1.24
C THR A 184 17.45 -13.38 -0.20
N LEU A 185 16.51 -12.46 -0.43
CA LEU A 185 16.05 -12.10 -1.78
C LEU A 185 17.02 -11.17 -2.52
N THR A 186 17.77 -10.34 -1.80
CA THR A 186 18.67 -9.35 -2.41
C THR A 186 19.69 -9.95 -3.40
N PRO A 187 20.45 -11.00 -3.07
CA PRO A 187 21.40 -11.59 -4.02
C PRO A 187 20.70 -12.23 -5.22
N LEU A 188 19.53 -12.84 -5.03
CA LEU A 188 18.71 -13.35 -6.13
C LEU A 188 18.32 -12.22 -7.10
N ILE A 189 17.74 -11.14 -6.58
CA ILE A 189 17.27 -10.02 -7.41
C ILE A 189 18.45 -9.35 -8.12
N THR A 190 19.56 -9.15 -7.41
CA THR A 190 20.79 -8.57 -7.99
C THR A 190 21.34 -9.44 -9.12
N SER A 191 21.30 -10.77 -8.97
CA SER A 191 21.70 -11.68 -10.06
C SER A 191 20.79 -11.52 -11.28
N LEU A 192 19.49 -11.39 -11.08
CA LEU A 192 18.51 -11.20 -12.15
C LEU A 192 18.68 -9.86 -12.87
N SER A 193 19.06 -8.79 -12.17
CA SER A 193 19.35 -7.49 -12.79
C SER A 193 20.48 -7.58 -13.83
N LEU A 194 21.40 -8.54 -13.71
CA LEU A 194 22.46 -8.77 -14.71
C LEU A 194 21.91 -9.34 -16.02
N LEU A 195 20.79 -10.06 -16.00
CA LEU A 195 20.18 -10.60 -17.22
C LEU A 195 19.57 -9.51 -18.10
N ASN A 196 19.15 -8.38 -17.53
CA ASN A 196 18.66 -7.24 -18.31
C ASN A 196 19.73 -6.59 -19.19
N TYR A 197 21.02 -6.91 -18.98
CA TYR A 197 22.14 -6.42 -19.79
C TYR A 197 22.61 -7.42 -20.85
N VAL A 198 22.03 -8.62 -20.88
CA VAL A 198 22.38 -9.67 -21.83
C VAL A 198 21.23 -9.79 -22.83
N ASP A 199 21.53 -9.63 -24.11
CA ASP A 199 20.55 -9.87 -25.16
C ASP A 199 20.23 -11.37 -25.21
N MET A 200 18.97 -11.71 -24.97
CA MET A 200 18.45 -13.08 -24.93
C MET A 200 17.52 -13.27 -26.13
N ASP A 201 18.10 -13.30 -27.32
CA ASP A 201 17.35 -13.27 -28.59
C ASP A 201 16.77 -14.64 -28.97
N SER A 202 17.19 -15.72 -28.30
CA SER A 202 16.75 -17.08 -28.58
C SER A 202 16.18 -17.82 -27.36
N GLU A 203 15.23 -18.74 -27.59
CA GLU A 203 14.65 -19.58 -26.52
C GLU A 203 15.71 -20.42 -25.77
N GLN A 204 16.78 -20.80 -26.46
CA GLN A 204 17.87 -21.61 -25.91
C GLN A 204 18.73 -20.81 -24.93
N GLU A 205 18.97 -19.54 -25.22
CA GLU A 205 19.66 -18.61 -24.31
C GLU A 205 18.78 -18.32 -23.10
N VAL A 206 17.49 -18.07 -23.30
CA VAL A 206 16.55 -17.84 -22.19
C VAL A 206 16.52 -19.03 -21.22
N LEU A 207 16.46 -20.24 -21.76
CA LEU A 207 16.52 -21.45 -20.96
C LEU A 207 17.89 -21.65 -20.31
N GLY A 208 18.99 -21.44 -21.04
CA GLY A 208 20.36 -21.62 -20.57
C GLY A 208 20.71 -20.67 -19.42
N TYR A 209 20.44 -19.37 -19.58
CA TYR A 209 20.63 -18.38 -18.54
C TYR A 209 19.68 -18.59 -17.35
N GLY A 210 18.43 -18.98 -17.60
CA GLY A 210 17.47 -19.33 -16.55
C GLY A 210 17.96 -20.49 -15.68
N ILE A 211 18.40 -21.59 -16.30
CA ILE A 211 18.99 -22.74 -15.58
C ILE A 211 20.26 -22.32 -14.85
N GLY A 212 21.13 -21.54 -15.50
CA GLY A 212 22.35 -21.00 -14.90
C GLY A 212 22.07 -20.20 -13.62
N MET A 213 21.06 -19.33 -13.64
CA MET A 213 20.66 -18.54 -12.47
C MET A 213 20.11 -19.39 -11.34
N ILE A 214 19.31 -20.41 -11.65
CA ILE A 214 18.80 -21.33 -10.64
C ILE A 214 19.97 -22.07 -9.98
N LEU A 215 20.91 -22.59 -10.77
CA LEU A 215 22.09 -23.28 -10.26
C LEU A 215 23.00 -22.37 -9.43
N LEU A 216 23.20 -21.12 -9.88
CA LEU A 216 23.97 -20.11 -9.17
C LEU A 216 23.35 -19.80 -7.80
N ASN A 217 22.04 -19.58 -7.75
CA ASN A 217 21.32 -19.32 -6.51
C ASN A 217 21.35 -20.53 -5.57
N ILE A 218 21.10 -21.75 -6.07
CA ILE A 218 21.25 -22.98 -5.27
C ILE A 218 22.67 -23.10 -4.71
N GLY A 219 23.69 -22.85 -5.54
CA GLY A 219 25.09 -22.86 -5.11
C GLY A 219 25.36 -21.84 -3.98
N MET A 220 24.83 -20.63 -4.11
CA MET A 220 25.00 -19.58 -3.13
C MET A 220 24.26 -19.87 -1.80
N TYR A 221 23.03 -20.38 -1.83
CA TYR A 221 22.25 -20.61 -0.61
C TYR A 221 22.58 -21.92 0.11
N PHE A 222 23.03 -22.96 -0.61
CA PHE A 222 23.26 -24.28 -0.01
C PHE A 222 24.75 -24.65 0.01
N VAL A 223 25.45 -24.52 -1.11
CA VAL A 223 26.84 -25.01 -1.22
C VAL A 223 27.81 -24.10 -0.45
N ALA A 224 27.73 -22.78 -0.62
CA ALA A 224 28.64 -21.87 0.06
C ALA A 224 28.50 -21.93 1.60
N PRO A 225 27.29 -21.87 2.20
CA PRO A 225 27.13 -22.09 3.64
C PRO A 225 27.61 -23.46 4.11
N ALA A 226 27.34 -24.53 3.35
CA ALA A 226 27.81 -25.88 3.71
C ALA A 226 29.34 -25.97 3.75
N LEU A 227 30.04 -25.37 2.78
CA LEU A 227 31.51 -25.32 2.77
C LEU A 227 32.07 -24.49 3.93
N ILE A 228 31.42 -23.37 4.28
CA ILE A 228 31.80 -22.55 5.43
C ILE A 228 31.66 -23.36 6.72
N ILE A 229 30.51 -24.02 6.92
CA ILE A 229 30.24 -24.86 8.09
C ILE A 229 31.26 -26.00 8.16
N PHE A 230 31.47 -26.72 7.06
CA PHE A 230 32.46 -27.80 6.99
C PHE A 230 33.86 -27.32 7.38
N LYS A 231 34.31 -26.17 6.85
CA LYS A 231 35.63 -25.60 7.16
C LYS A 231 35.74 -25.16 8.63
N LEU A 232 34.68 -24.64 9.24
CA LEU A 232 34.63 -24.29 10.66
C LEU A 232 34.68 -25.52 11.56
N THR A 233 33.90 -26.56 11.24
CA THR A 233 33.88 -27.83 11.99
C THR A 233 35.22 -28.55 11.88
N ASN A 234 35.84 -28.58 10.69
CA ASN A 234 37.13 -29.24 10.49
C ASN A 234 38.28 -28.47 11.16
N ARG A 235 38.22 -27.13 11.22
CA ARG A 235 39.16 -26.32 12.02
C ARG A 235 39.05 -26.60 13.50
N LYS A 236 37.81 -26.76 14.01
CA LYS A 236 37.57 -27.10 15.42
C LYS A 236 38.03 -28.51 15.79
N HIS A 237 38.09 -29.44 14.83
CA HIS A 237 38.66 -30.78 15.01
C HIS A 237 40.19 -30.84 14.89
N SER A 238 40.84 -29.83 14.31
CA SER A 238 42.29 -29.76 14.12
C SER A 238 43.00 -28.91 15.18
N THR A 239 42.29 -28.45 16.21
CA THR A 239 42.82 -27.71 17.37
C THR A 239 42.55 -28.51 18.64
#